data_AF-A0ABD2Y8M9-F1
#
_entry.id   AF-A0ABD2Y8M9-F1
#
_cell.length_a   1.000
_cell.length_b   1.000
_cell.length_c   1.000
_cell.angle_alpha   90.00
_cell.angle_beta   90.00
_cell.angle_gamma   90.00
#
_symmetry.space_group_name_H-M   'P 1'
#
loop_
_entity.id
_entity.type
_entity.pdbx_description
1 polymer ?
#
loop_
_entity_poly.entity_id
_entity_poly.type
_entity_poly.pdbx_seq_one_letter_code
_entity_poly.pdbx_strand_id
1 'polypeptide(L)'
;MDQQDVVQGMSMKLWWIFRTKRSLWAKFMNSRYLKNIIHPNYVSDIRNSSSVWKMMIAMKDLVEPQIDMRIRKGSSSLWFDNWSEDGLPAMEKAPWYDLKLNQV
;
A
#
# COMPACT_ATOMS: atom_id res chain seq x y z
N MET A 1 20.32 2.22 17.86
CA MET A 1 19.04 2.22 17.14
C MET A 1 18.25 3.36 17.72
N ASP A 2 17.98 4.39 16.91
CA ASP A 2 17.29 5.59 17.36
C ASP A 2 15.79 5.31 17.55
N GLN A 3 15.10 6.12 18.36
CA GLN A 3 13.66 5.98 18.56
C GLN A 3 12.88 6.12 17.25
N GLN A 4 13.39 6.93 16.32
CA GLN A 4 12.81 7.10 15.00
C GLN A 4 12.90 5.81 14.17
N ASP A 5 14.02 5.09 14.20
CA ASP A 5 14.20 3.82 13.48
C ASP A 5 13.16 2.77 13.92
N VAL A 6 12.90 2.71 15.24
CA VAL A 6 11.93 1.77 15.81
C VAL A 6 10.52 2.09 15.30
N VAL A 7 10.13 3.36 15.30
CA VAL A 7 8.80 3.79 14.81
C VAL A 7 8.64 3.51 13.33
N GLN A 8 9.67 3.78 12.52
CA GLN A 8 9.67 3.48 11.09
C GLN A 8 9.52 1.97 10.86
N GLY A 9 10.34 1.15 11.49
CA GLY A 9 10.28 -0.31 11.35
C GLY A 9 8.92 -0.90 11.77
N MET A 10 8.31 -0.41 12.85
CA MET A 10 6.96 -0.81 13.26
C MET A 10 5.90 -0.38 12.23
N SER A 11 6.03 0.81 11.66
CA SER A 11 5.11 1.34 10.64
C SER A 11 5.19 0.53 9.35
N MET A 12 6.40 0.15 8.92
CA MET A 12 6.62 -0.74 7.77
C MET A 12 5.99 -2.12 8.01
N LYS A 13 6.22 -2.71 9.19
CA LYS A 13 5.60 -3.98 9.58
C LYS A 13 4.07 -3.90 9.60
N LEU A 14 3.54 -2.77 10.03
CA LEU A 14 2.10 -2.53 10.08
C LEU A 14 1.49 -2.46 8.67
N TRP A 15 2.18 -1.81 7.73
CA TRP A 15 1.79 -1.78 6.33
C TRP A 15 1.74 -3.19 5.72
N TRP A 16 2.76 -4.02 5.97
CA TRP A 16 2.77 -5.43 5.56
C TRP A 16 1.56 -6.22 6.11
N ILE A 17 1.26 -6.07 7.40
CA ILE A 17 0.10 -6.72 8.04
C ILE A 17 -1.20 -6.26 7.38
N PHE A 18 -1.32 -4.97 7.10
CA PHE A 18 -2.47 -4.40 6.39
C PHE A 18 -2.61 -5.00 4.98
N ARG A 19 -1.52 -5.08 4.23
CA ARG A 19 -1.50 -5.58 2.85
C ARG A 19 -1.86 -7.03 2.70
N THR A 20 -1.42 -7.87 3.62
CA THR A 20 -1.74 -9.29 3.60
C THR A 20 -3.20 -9.60 3.99
N LYS A 21 -3.93 -8.65 4.60
CA LYS A 21 -5.35 -8.75 5.03
C LYS A 21 -5.68 -9.99 5.88
N ARG A 22 -4.70 -10.54 6.60
CA ARG A 22 -4.86 -11.80 7.37
C ARG A 22 -5.50 -11.58 8.74
N SER A 23 -5.25 -10.44 9.37
CA SER A 23 -5.77 -10.13 10.71
C SER A 23 -7.14 -9.44 10.65
N LEU A 24 -7.91 -9.55 11.74
CA LEU A 24 -9.17 -8.81 11.90
C LEU A 24 -8.95 -7.30 11.80
N TRP A 25 -7.87 -6.80 12.41
CA TRP A 25 -7.46 -5.41 12.31
C TRP A 25 -7.25 -4.98 10.85
N ALA A 26 -6.51 -5.77 10.05
CA ALA A 26 -6.26 -5.43 8.65
C ALA A 26 -7.56 -5.39 7.83
N LYS A 27 -8.48 -6.34 8.05
CA LYS A 27 -9.80 -6.36 7.40
C LYS A 27 -10.65 -5.15 7.80
N PHE A 28 -10.69 -4.81 9.09
CA PHE A 28 -11.40 -3.65 9.59
C PHE A 28 -10.86 -2.35 8.99
N MET A 29 -9.53 -2.17 8.98
CA MET A 29 -8.90 -0.98 8.40
C MET A 29 -9.15 -0.88 6.89
N ASN A 30 -9.14 -2.01 6.17
CA ASN A 30 -9.45 -2.05 4.75
C ASN A 30 -10.89 -1.60 4.48
N SER A 31 -11.85 -2.12 5.25
CA SER A 31 -13.25 -1.72 5.15
C SER A 31 -13.46 -0.25 5.55
N ARG A 32 -12.80 0.21 6.61
CA ARG A 32 -12.93 1.59 7.10
C ARG A 32 -12.45 2.62 6.09
N TYR A 33 -11.24 2.44 5.58
CA TYR A 33 -10.53 3.45 4.79
C TYR A 33 -10.58 3.20 3.28
N LEU A 34 -10.57 1.95 2.81
CA LEU A 34 -10.59 1.60 1.38
C LEU A 34 -11.97 1.18 0.88
N LYS A 35 -12.95 1.04 1.79
CA LYS A 35 -14.30 0.51 1.51
C LYS A 35 -14.29 -0.85 0.81
N ASN A 36 -13.18 -1.60 0.91
CA ASN A 36 -12.90 -2.83 0.17
C ASN A 36 -12.94 -2.68 -1.38
N ILE A 37 -12.93 -1.46 -1.90
CA ILE A 37 -13.01 -1.18 -3.35
C ILE A 37 -11.66 -0.69 -3.87
N ILE A 38 -11.00 0.18 -3.12
CA ILE A 38 -9.74 0.82 -3.54
C ILE A 38 -8.57 -0.13 -3.27
N HIS A 39 -7.69 -0.31 -4.26
CA HIS A 39 -6.46 -1.06 -4.06
C HIS A 39 -5.52 -0.29 -3.10
N PRO A 40 -4.88 -0.95 -2.11
CA PRO A 40 -4.00 -0.30 -1.14
C PRO A 40 -2.96 0.67 -1.73
N ASN A 41 -2.43 0.39 -2.92
CA ASN A 41 -1.40 1.24 -3.55
C ASN A 41 -1.88 2.63 -3.95
N TYR A 42 -3.18 2.81 -4.20
CA TYR A 42 -3.73 4.12 -4.56
C TYR A 42 -4.16 4.95 -3.37
N VAL A 43 -4.06 4.43 -2.15
CA VAL A 43 -4.51 5.19 -0.99
C VAL A 43 -3.47 6.23 -0.58
N SER A 44 -3.97 7.43 -0.29
CA SER A 44 -3.22 8.54 0.28
C SER A 44 -3.64 8.74 1.74
N ASP A 45 -3.02 9.71 2.44
CA ASP A 45 -3.55 10.12 3.74
C ASP A 45 -4.99 10.64 3.58
N ILE A 46 -5.82 10.30 4.56
CA ILE A 46 -7.23 10.64 4.62
C ILE A 46 -7.43 11.63 5.75
N ARG A 47 -8.17 12.70 5.50
CA ARG A 47 -8.49 13.70 6.53
C ARG A 47 -9.18 13.01 7.73
N ASN A 48 -8.75 13.36 8.95
CA ASN A 48 -9.24 12.77 10.20
C ASN A 48 -9.01 11.25 10.34
N SER A 49 -7.99 10.70 9.66
CA SER A 49 -7.51 9.34 9.89
C SER A 49 -6.84 9.19 11.26
N SER A 50 -6.76 7.96 11.76
CA SER A 50 -6.08 7.69 13.03
C SER A 50 -4.57 7.93 12.88
N SER A 51 -3.90 8.31 13.97
CA SER A 51 -2.44 8.50 13.95
C SER A 51 -1.70 7.25 13.46
N VAL A 52 -2.22 6.07 13.82
CA VAL A 52 -1.71 4.77 13.36
C VAL A 52 -1.82 4.62 11.84
N TRP A 53 -2.93 5.05 11.23
CA TRP A 53 -3.10 5.04 9.78
C TRP A 53 -2.08 5.96 9.09
N LYS A 54 -1.89 7.17 9.62
CA LYS A 54 -0.95 8.16 9.06
C LYS A 54 0.49 7.65 9.08
N MET A 55 0.95 7.12 10.22
CA MET A 55 2.29 6.55 10.35
C MET A 55 2.52 5.40 9.37
N MET A 56 1.51 4.53 9.24
CA MET A 56 1.57 3.40 8.31
C MET A 56 1.64 3.85 6.85
N ILE A 57 0.78 4.79 6.43
CA ILE A 57 0.74 5.29 5.05
C ILE A 57 2.00 6.07 4.69
N ALA A 58 2.61 6.78 5.64
CA ALA A 58 3.86 7.49 5.41
C ALA A 58 5.02 6.58 4.96
N MET A 59 4.95 5.28 5.28
CA MET A 59 5.94 4.28 4.86
C MET A 59 5.51 3.47 3.63
N LYS A 60 4.30 3.69 3.09
CA LYS A 60 3.76 2.91 1.97
C LYS A 60 4.73 2.88 0.79
N ASP A 61 5.14 4.04 0.32
CA ASP A 61 5.92 4.17 -0.92
C ASP A 61 7.33 3.59 -0.79
N LEU A 62 7.86 3.51 0.45
CA LEU A 62 9.11 2.83 0.74
C LEU A 62 8.94 1.29 0.75
N VAL A 63 7.83 0.80 1.29
CA VAL A 63 7.64 -0.63 1.56
C VAL A 63 7.02 -1.38 0.38
N GLU A 64 6.08 -0.78 -0.35
CA GLU A 64 5.41 -1.43 -1.50
C GLU A 64 6.39 -2.00 -2.54
N PRO A 65 7.45 -1.29 -2.96
CA PRO A 65 8.42 -1.84 -3.92
C PRO A 65 9.19 -3.05 -3.39
N GLN A 66 9.24 -3.23 -2.06
CA GLN A 66 9.92 -4.35 -1.39
C GLN A 66 8.98 -5.55 -1.16
N ILE A 67 7.70 -5.42 -1.52
CA ILE A 67 6.68 -6.46 -1.34
C ILE A 67 6.48 -7.22 -2.65
N ASP A 68 6.96 -8.46 -2.69
CA ASP A 68 6.70 -9.38 -3.80
C ASP A 68 5.45 -10.24 -3.52
N MET A 69 4.39 -9.97 -4.28
CA MET A 69 3.10 -10.64 -4.13
C MET A 69 2.98 -11.80 -5.11
N ARG A 70 3.62 -12.93 -4.78
CA ARG A 70 3.57 -14.14 -5.62
C ARG A 70 2.14 -14.61 -5.90
N ILE A 71 1.82 -14.83 -7.17
CA ILE A 71 0.51 -15.27 -7.66
C ILE A 71 0.30 -16.73 -7.24
N ARG A 72 -0.16 -16.97 -6.02
CA ARG A 72 -0.57 -18.31 -5.55
C ARG A 72 -1.98 -18.38 -4.98
N LYS A 73 -2.60 -17.25 -4.64
CA LYS A 73 -3.84 -17.25 -3.82
C LYS A 73 -4.93 -16.27 -4.24
N GLY A 74 -4.86 -15.68 -5.44
CA GLY A 74 -5.89 -14.77 -5.97
C GLY A 74 -6.06 -13.45 -5.22
N SER A 75 -5.16 -13.13 -4.28
CA SER A 75 -5.15 -11.88 -3.52
C SER A 75 -4.22 -10.82 -4.12
N SER A 76 -3.50 -11.17 -5.19
CA SER A 76 -2.58 -10.26 -5.89
C SER A 76 -3.28 -9.63 -7.08
N SER A 77 -3.13 -8.31 -7.26
CA SER A 77 -3.57 -7.61 -8.47
C SER A 77 -2.44 -7.59 -9.50
N LEU A 78 -2.67 -8.18 -10.68
CA LEU A 78 -1.67 -8.23 -11.77
C LEU A 78 -1.18 -6.86 -12.23
N TRP A 79 -2.01 -5.83 -12.05
CA TRP A 79 -1.68 -4.47 -12.46
C TRP A 79 -0.99 -3.68 -11.35
N PHE A 80 -1.31 -3.97 -10.09
CA PHE A 80 -0.95 -3.10 -8.98
C PHE A 80 0.05 -3.69 -7.99
N ASP A 81 0.36 -4.97 -8.11
CA ASP A 81 1.32 -5.65 -7.24
C ASP A 81 2.58 -6.07 -8.01
N ASN A 82 3.73 -6.03 -7.34
CA ASN A 82 4.98 -6.54 -7.90
C ASN A 82 4.94 -8.08 -7.86
N TRP A 83 4.50 -8.70 -8.96
CA TRP A 83 4.37 -10.15 -9.05
C TRP A 83 5.45 -10.82 -9.90
N SER A 84 6.11 -10.05 -10.79
CA SER A 84 7.14 -10.56 -11.72
C SER A 84 8.56 -10.38 -11.20
N GLU A 85 8.75 -9.78 -10.02
CA GLU A 85 10.06 -9.35 -9.48
C GLU A 85 10.78 -8.26 -10.36
N ASP A 86 10.30 -8.03 -11.60
CA ASP A 86 10.77 -7.01 -12.56
C ASP A 86 10.13 -5.61 -12.39
N GLY A 87 9.24 -5.42 -11.39
CA GLY A 87 8.58 -4.14 -11.12
C GLY A 87 7.08 -4.11 -11.47
N LEU A 88 6.42 -3.00 -11.11
CA LEU A 88 4.97 -2.79 -11.28
C LEU A 88 4.59 -2.46 -12.74
N PRO A 89 3.82 -3.31 -13.45
CA PRO A 89 3.46 -3.06 -14.85
C PRO A 89 2.66 -1.78 -15.07
N ALA A 90 1.83 -1.36 -14.11
CA ALA A 90 0.96 -0.20 -14.25
C ALA A 90 1.66 1.16 -14.03
N MET A 91 2.88 1.20 -13.50
CA MET A 91 3.56 2.48 -13.26
C MET A 91 4.37 2.96 -14.47
N GLU A 92 4.77 2.07 -15.38
CA GLU A 92 5.60 2.46 -16.53
C GLU A 92 4.80 2.71 -17.83
N LYS A 93 3.61 2.12 -17.98
CA LYS A 93 2.91 2.06 -19.30
C LYS A 93 1.39 2.27 -19.27
N ALA A 94 0.82 2.73 -18.16
CA ALA A 94 -0.63 2.90 -18.08
C ALA A 94 -1.08 4.20 -18.79
N PRO A 95 -1.97 4.15 -19.80
CA PRO A 95 -2.38 5.31 -20.61
C PRO A 95 -3.02 6.46 -19.82
N TRP A 96 -3.46 6.20 -18.58
CA TRP A 96 -4.10 7.19 -17.71
C TRP A 96 -3.13 7.85 -16.72
N TYR A 97 -1.84 7.49 -16.72
CA TYR A 97 -0.81 8.10 -15.87
C TYR A 97 -0.47 9.54 -16.33
N ASP A 98 -0.37 9.76 -17.64
CA ASP A 98 -0.09 11.08 -18.23
C ASP A 98 -1.20 12.12 -18.00
N LEU A 99 -2.43 11.67 -17.71
CA LEU A 99 -3.57 12.54 -17.45
C LEU A 99 -3.49 13.25 -16.09
N LYS A 100 -2.67 12.76 -15.14
CA LYS A 100 -2.50 13.39 -13.82
C LYS A 100 -1.42 14.48 -13.76
N LEU A 101 -0.56 14.58 -14.78
CA LEU A 101 0.47 15.63 -14.83
C LEU A 101 0.01 16.89 -15.58
N ASN A 102 -1.05 16.79 -16.39
CA ASN A 102 -1.56 17.89 -17.22
C ASN A 102 -2.85 18.55 -16.68
N GLN A 103 -3.13 18.43 -15.38
CA GLN A 103 -4.27 19.09 -14.72
C GLN A 103 -3.88 19.94 -13.50
N VAL A 104 -2.65 20.49 -13.51
CA VAL A 104 -2.24 21.58 -12.60
C VAL A 104 -2.27 22.90 -13.37
#